data_AF-A0AAP6VS52-F1
#
_entry.id   AF-A0AAP6VS52-F1
#
_cell.length_a   1.000
_cell.length_b   1.000
_cell.length_c   1.000
_cell.angle_alpha   90.00
_cell.angle_beta   90.00
_cell.angle_gamma   90.00
#
_symmetry.space_group_name_H-M   'P 1'
#
loop_
_entity.id
_entity.type
_entity.pdbx_description
1 polymer ?
#
loop_
_entity_poly.entity_id
_entity_poly.type
_entity_poly.pdbx_seq_one_letter_code
_entity_poly.pdbx_strand_id
1 'polypeptide(L)'
;MATENNSAAATNKKTAAVSAKETDSYRSLFLEPGEVGARKGIFVPRELVDRLKMTVPLLDVDGLTIGVYVTRILLDHLKGNADILNTLMEKGKKKTRL
;
A
#
# COMPACT_ATOMS: atom_id res chain seq x y z
N MET A 1 22.63 -36.30 -17.21
CA MET A 1 21.52 -35.60 -17.88
C MET A 1 21.45 -34.19 -17.32
N ALA A 2 21.58 -33.20 -18.20
CA ALA A 2 21.43 -31.80 -17.86
C ALA A 2 19.94 -31.46 -17.67
N THR A 3 19.64 -30.66 -16.66
CA THR A 3 18.77 -29.49 -16.79
C THR A 3 18.87 -28.67 -15.50
N GLU A 4 19.78 -27.70 -15.55
CA GLU A 4 19.65 -26.44 -14.83
C GLU A 4 18.35 -25.77 -15.28
N ASN A 5 17.62 -25.15 -14.37
CA ASN A 5 16.70 -24.07 -14.71
C ASN A 5 16.66 -23.05 -13.56
N ASN A 6 17.65 -22.16 -13.64
CA ASN A 6 17.63 -20.82 -13.06
C ASN A 6 16.44 -20.04 -13.61
N SER A 7 15.52 -19.62 -12.75
CA SER A 7 14.77 -18.36 -12.93
C SER A 7 14.12 -17.94 -11.62
N ALA A 8 14.95 -17.56 -10.65
CA ALA A 8 14.54 -16.52 -9.72
C ALA A 8 15.09 -15.23 -10.31
N ALA A 9 14.27 -14.56 -11.12
CA ALA A 9 14.53 -13.24 -11.63
C ALA A 9 14.81 -12.31 -10.44
N ALA A 10 16.09 -12.18 -10.11
CA ALA A 10 16.60 -11.08 -9.31
C ALA A 10 16.27 -9.83 -10.11
N THR A 11 15.17 -9.17 -9.77
CA THR A 11 14.91 -7.80 -10.19
C THR A 11 15.94 -6.93 -9.49
N ASN A 12 17.16 -6.94 -10.03
CA ASN A 12 18.19 -5.95 -9.77
C ASN A 12 17.70 -4.64 -10.38
N LYS A 13 16.72 -4.02 -9.72
CA LYS A 13 16.30 -2.67 -10.03
C LYS A 13 17.40 -1.77 -9.48
N LYS A 14 18.43 -1.56 -10.30
CA LYS A 14 19.39 -0.46 -10.19
C LYS A 14 18.62 0.75 -9.65
N THR A 15 18.89 1.14 -8.41
CA THR A 15 18.17 2.21 -7.72
C THR A 15 18.36 3.49 -8.53
N ALA A 16 17.44 3.76 -9.45
CA ALA A 16 17.30 5.08 -10.01
C ALA A 16 17.08 6.01 -8.82
N ALA A 17 17.92 7.02 -8.67
CA ALA A 17 17.74 8.02 -7.63
C ALA A 17 16.32 8.57 -7.77
N VAL A 18 15.50 8.38 -6.73
CA VAL A 18 14.13 8.92 -6.68
C VAL A 18 14.25 10.43 -6.79
N SER A 19 13.55 11.03 -7.75
CA SER A 19 13.59 12.48 -7.94
C SER A 19 12.90 13.19 -6.77
N ALA A 20 13.30 14.44 -6.51
CA ALA A 20 12.65 15.27 -5.48
C ALA A 20 11.14 15.39 -5.73
N LYS A 21 10.73 15.54 -7.00
CA LYS A 21 9.32 15.61 -7.41
C LYS A 21 8.54 14.34 -7.04
N GLU A 22 9.12 13.16 -7.20
CA GLU A 22 8.47 11.90 -6.82
C GLU A 22 8.33 11.79 -5.30
N THR A 23 9.33 12.25 -4.54
CA THR A 23 9.31 12.26 -3.08
C THR A 23 8.27 13.23 -2.54
N ASP A 24 8.17 14.42 -3.13
CA ASP A 24 7.18 15.43 -2.75
C ASP A 24 5.76 14.98 -3.08
N SER A 25 5.56 14.36 -4.26
CA SER A 25 4.27 13.78 -4.64
C SER A 25 3.87 12.66 -3.68
N TYR A 26 4.82 11.81 -3.28
CA TYR A 26 4.57 10.76 -2.31
C TYR A 26 4.17 11.32 -0.93
N ARG A 27 4.87 12.36 -0.47
CA ARG A 27 4.58 13.05 0.79
C ARG A 27 3.17 13.61 0.82
N SER A 28 2.76 14.32 -0.24
CA SER A 28 1.42 14.91 -0.31
C SER A 28 0.31 13.87 -0.37
N LEU A 29 0.53 12.75 -1.07
CA LEU A 29 -0.47 11.68 -1.17
C LEU A 29 -0.62 10.91 0.16
N PHE A 30 0.49 10.49 0.77
CA PHE A 30 0.44 9.45 1.80
C PHE A 30 0.85 9.91 3.20
N LEU A 31 1.61 11.00 3.31
CA LEU A 31 2.29 11.34 4.57
C LEU A 31 1.68 12.53 5.29
N GLU A 32 0.60 13.15 4.80
CA GLU A 32 0.03 14.25 5.57
C GLU A 32 -0.72 13.75 6.82
N PRO A 33 -0.76 14.56 7.88
CA PRO A 33 -1.43 14.20 9.12
C PRO A 33 -2.94 14.02 8.90
N GLY A 34 -3.62 13.42 9.87
CA GLY A 34 -5.07 13.31 9.82
C GLY A 34 -5.66 12.51 10.96
N GLU A 35 -6.98 12.54 11.04
CA GLU A 35 -7.73 11.72 11.98
C GLU A 35 -8.34 10.53 11.27
N VAL A 36 -8.06 9.33 11.80
CA VAL A 36 -8.87 8.16 11.47
C VAL A 36 -10.08 8.23 12.41
N GLY A 37 -11.26 8.56 11.87
CA GLY A 37 -12.52 8.72 12.62
C GLY A 37 -13.02 7.41 13.26
N ALA A 38 -14.29 7.03 13.07
CA ALA A 38 -14.81 5.77 13.58
C ALA A 38 -14.04 4.57 12.98
N ARG A 39 -13.36 3.79 13.83
CA ARG A 39 -12.43 2.73 13.40
C ARG A 39 -13.04 1.36 13.55
N LYS A 40 -12.88 0.52 12.53
CA LYS A 40 -13.10 -0.92 12.61
C LYS A 40 -11.80 -1.61 12.21
N GLY A 41 -11.32 -2.52 13.06
CA GLY A 41 -10.05 -3.20 12.84
C GLY A 41 -10.13 -4.21 11.70
N ILE A 42 -9.08 -4.26 10.88
CA ILE A 42 -8.79 -5.39 9.99
C ILE A 42 -7.62 -6.19 10.59
N PHE A 43 -7.62 -7.49 10.37
CA PHE A 43 -6.50 -8.34 10.76
C PHE A 43 -5.45 -8.34 9.64
N VAL A 44 -4.21 -8.04 10.01
CA VAL A 44 -3.05 -8.07 9.12
C VAL A 44 -1.94 -8.91 9.77
N PRO A 45 -1.02 -9.50 8.98
CA PRO A 45 0.10 -10.26 9.52
C PRO A 45 0.92 -9.44 10.52
N ARG A 46 1.36 -10.08 11.61
CA ARG A 46 2.16 -9.43 12.66
C ARG A 46 3.42 -8.79 12.11
N GLU A 47 4.12 -9.46 11.20
CA GLU A 47 5.33 -8.94 10.55
C GLU A 47 5.08 -7.62 9.82
N LEU A 48 3.91 -7.45 9.18
CA LEU A 48 3.55 -6.20 8.52
C LEU A 48 3.37 -5.08 9.54
N VAL A 49 2.68 -5.36 10.65
CA VAL A 49 2.50 -4.37 11.74
C VAL A 49 3.85 -3.98 12.34
N ASP A 50 4.72 -4.95 12.59
CA ASP A 50 6.05 -4.72 13.18
C ASP A 50 6.89 -3.85 12.23
N ARG A 51 6.87 -4.13 10.92
CA ARG A 51 7.53 -3.28 9.92
C ARG A 51 6.97 -1.86 9.94
N LEU A 52 5.65 -1.68 9.92
CA LEU A 52 5.03 -0.36 9.93
C LEU A 52 5.36 0.44 11.20
N LYS A 53 5.42 -0.24 12.36
CA LYS A 53 5.85 0.37 13.63
C LYS A 53 7.29 0.86 13.61
N MET A 54 8.17 0.20 12.85
CA MET A 54 9.56 0.65 12.68
C MET A 54 9.66 1.77 11.66
N THR A 55 8.94 1.69 10.53
CA THR A 55 9.15 2.61 9.41
C THR A 55 8.39 3.93 9.52
N VAL A 56 7.13 3.92 9.97
CA VAL A 56 6.28 5.13 9.97
C VAL A 56 6.84 6.23 10.88
N PRO A 57 7.35 5.93 12.10
CA PRO A 57 7.95 6.97 12.94
C PRO A 57 9.20 7.62 12.32
N LEU A 58 9.97 6.87 11.51
CA LEU A 58 11.18 7.39 10.86
C LEU A 58 10.89 8.41 9.75
N LEU A 59 9.63 8.55 9.33
CA LEU A 59 9.21 9.55 8.35
C LEU A 59 9.13 10.96 8.96
N ASP A 60 9.16 11.06 10.29
CA ASP A 60 9.23 12.32 11.06
C ASP A 60 8.16 13.34 10.63
N VAL A 61 6.90 12.89 10.58
CA VAL A 61 5.75 13.73 10.28
C VAL A 61 4.80 13.79 11.47
N ASP A 62 4.64 14.99 12.03
CA ASP A 62 3.78 15.24 13.18
C ASP A 62 2.33 14.83 12.93
N GLY A 63 1.77 14.00 13.80
CA GLY A 63 0.39 13.53 13.67
C GLY A 63 0.18 12.44 12.61
N LEU A 64 1.23 11.97 11.94
CA LEU A 64 1.15 10.79 11.08
C LEU A 64 1.18 9.52 11.93
N THR A 65 0.05 8.80 11.96
CA THR A 65 -0.03 7.49 12.62
C THR A 65 -0.03 6.36 11.59
N ILE A 66 0.30 5.14 12.02
CA ILE A 66 0.19 3.92 11.17
C ILE A 66 -1.23 3.82 10.58
N GLY A 67 -2.25 4.13 11.38
CA GLY A 67 -3.64 4.10 10.93
C GLY A 67 -3.90 5.11 9.81
N VAL A 68 -3.42 6.34 9.94
CA VAL A 68 -3.57 7.39 8.91
C VAL A 68 -2.86 6.99 7.64
N TYR A 69 -1.59 6.58 7.76
CA TYR A 69 -0.76 6.18 6.64
C TYR A 69 -1.38 5.01 5.84
N VAL A 70 -1.78 3.93 6.54
CA VAL A 70 -2.41 2.78 5.90
C VAL A 70 -3.77 3.15 5.28
N THR A 71 -4.56 3.98 5.95
CA THR A 71 -5.86 4.43 5.43
C THR A 71 -5.68 5.19 4.11
N ARG A 72 -4.70 6.08 4.01
CA ARG A 72 -4.40 6.83 2.78
C ARG A 72 -4.00 5.89 1.64
N ILE A 73 -3.12 4.92 1.90
CA ILE A 73 -2.73 3.91 0.90
C ILE A 73 -3.95 3.13 0.40
N LEU A 74 -4.80 2.66 1.31
CA LEU A 74 -5.99 1.89 0.93
C LEU A 74 -6.98 2.74 0.14
N LEU A 75 -7.23 3.99 0.55
CA LEU A 75 -8.14 4.88 -0.17
C LEU A 75 -7.61 5.22 -1.57
N ASP A 76 -6.31 5.50 -1.70
CA ASP A 76 -5.67 5.75 -2.99
C ASP A 76 -5.75 4.52 -3.89
N HIS A 77 -5.43 3.34 -3.36
CA HIS A 77 -5.54 2.08 -4.10
C HIS A 77 -6.96 1.82 -4.58
N LEU A 78 -7.98 2.02 -3.73
CA LEU A 78 -9.38 1.83 -4.08
C LEU A 78 -9.84 2.85 -5.14
N LYS A 79 -9.44 4.12 -5.01
CA LYS A 79 -9.79 5.18 -5.98
C LYS A 79 -9.12 4.95 -7.33
N GLY A 80 -7.80 4.70 -7.34
CA GLY A 80 -7.02 4.50 -8.55
C GLY A 80 -7.38 3.24 -9.32
N ASN A 81 -7.97 2.24 -8.65
CA ASN A 81 -8.36 0.97 -9.26
C ASN A 81 -9.88 0.78 -9.34
N ALA A 82 -10.68 1.83 -9.13
CA ALA A 82 -12.13 1.73 -9.03
C ALA A 82 -12.77 1.00 -10.23
N ASP A 83 -12.37 1.32 -11.46
CA ASP A 83 -12.94 0.69 -12.67
C ASP A 83 -12.59 -0.80 -12.80
N ILE A 84 -11.36 -1.17 -12.45
CA ILE A 84 -10.89 -2.57 -12.45
C ILE A 84 -11.64 -3.34 -11.38
N LEU A 85 -11.71 -2.80 -10.16
CA LEU A 85 -12.42 -3.40 -9.05
C LEU A 85 -13.91 -3.56 -9.39
N ASN A 86 -14.54 -2.54 -9.94
CA ASN A 86 -15.93 -2.61 -10.39
C ASN A 86 -16.13 -3.73 -11.41
N THR A 87 -15.26 -3.83 -12.42
CA THR A 87 -15.32 -4.91 -13.43
C THR A 87 -15.18 -6.31 -12.81
N LEU A 88 -14.30 -6.49 -11.83
CA LEU A 88 -14.11 -7.75 -11.12
C LEU A 88 -15.28 -8.07 -10.18
N MET A 89 -15.85 -7.05 -9.52
CA MET A 89 -17.00 -7.19 -8.63
C MET A 89 -18.28 -7.49 -9.40
N GLU A 90 -18.49 -6.94 -10.60
CA GLU A 90 -19.62 -7.29 -11.48
C GLU A 90 -19.63 -8.79 -11.85
N LYS A 91 -18.44 -9.40 -12.01
CA LYS A 91 -18.32 -10.85 -12.18
C LYS A 91 -18.70 -11.61 -10.90
N GLY A 92 -18.51 -11.01 -9.72
CA GLY A 92 -18.91 -11.54 -8.42
C GLY A 92 -20.38 -11.34 -8.05
N LYS A 93 -21.05 -10.29 -8.57
CA LYS A 93 -22.48 -10.00 -8.31
C LYS A 93 -23.45 -11.07 -8.81
N LYS A 94 -23.01 -12.02 -9.65
CA LYS A 94 -23.80 -13.23 -9.95
C LYS A 94 -23.88 -14.23 -8.79
N LYS A 95 -23.06 -14.11 -7.74
CA LYS A 95 -23.01 -15.08 -6.63
C LYS A 95 -23.38 -14.56 -5.25
N THR A 96 -23.48 -13.24 -5.03
CA THR A 96 -23.92 -12.71 -3.74
C THR A 96 -24.78 -11.48 -3.96
N ARG A 97 -26.11 -11.66 -3.88
CA ARG A 97 -27.00 -10.55 -3.50
C ARG A 97 -26.70 -10.25 -2.03
N LEU A 98 -26.25 -9.02 -1.75
CA LEU A 98 -26.40 -8.41 -0.43
C LEU A 98 -27.88 -8.15 -0.16
#